data_AF-A0A7V2SA34-F1
#
_entry.id   AF-A0A7V2SA34-F1
#
_cell.length_a   1.000
_cell.length_b   1.000
_cell.length_c   1.000
_cell.angle_alpha   90.00
_cell.angle_beta   90.00
_cell.angle_gamma   90.00
#
_symmetry.space_group_name_H-M   'P 1'
#
loop_
_entity.id
_entity.type
_entity.pdbx_description
1 polymer ?
#
loop_
_entity_poly.entity_id
_entity_poly.type
_entity_poly.pdbx_seq_one_letter_code
_entity_poly.pdbx_strand_id
1 'polypeptide(L)' 'MKSSKLSSDSSATALKLILLGVVDKELGNEFIFKLSGIDHKLDTNDLLVVIGTTEEIERLRKDIN' A
#
# COMPACT_ATOMS: atom_id res chain seq x y z
N MET A 1 27.20 -4.58 35.01
CA MET A 1 26.29 -3.45 35.33
C MET A 1 26.24 -2.51 34.15
N LYS A 2 25.02 -2.20 33.65
CA LYS A 2 24.65 -1.14 32.66
C LYS A 2 25.29 -1.30 31.26
N SER A 3 24.62 -1.07 30.13
CA SER A 3 23.36 -0.39 29.79
C SER A 3 23.03 -0.80 28.33
N SER A 4 21.83 -1.27 28.01
CA SER A 4 20.66 -0.48 27.56
C SER A 4 20.50 -0.42 26.04
N LYS A 5 19.27 -0.75 25.60
CA LYS A 5 18.64 -0.38 24.33
C LYS A 5 19.24 -1.01 23.07
N LEU A 6 18.68 -2.15 22.67
CA LEU A 6 18.39 -2.33 21.25
C LEU A 6 16.97 -1.82 21.05
N SER A 7 16.87 -0.67 20.40
CA SER A 7 15.61 -0.08 19.96
C SER A 7 14.80 -1.14 19.24
N SER A 8 13.53 -1.23 19.62
CA SER A 8 12.51 -1.94 18.88
C SER A 8 12.40 -1.31 17.50
N ASP A 9 13.20 -1.80 16.54
CA ASP A 9 12.95 -1.54 15.14
C ASP A 9 11.65 -2.26 14.83
N SER A 10 10.57 -1.49 14.83
CA SER A 10 9.30 -1.83 14.20
C SER A 10 9.57 -1.99 12.70
N SER A 11 10.16 -3.12 12.35
CA SER A 11 10.35 -3.57 10.98
C SER A 11 8.95 -3.67 10.39
N ALA A 12 8.55 -2.67 9.61
CA ALA A 12 7.36 -2.76 8.76
C ALA A 12 7.61 -3.92 7.80
N THR A 13 7.08 -5.10 8.13
CA THR A 13 7.24 -6.28 7.29
C THR A 13 6.57 -5.98 5.96
N ALA A 14 7.30 -6.13 4.84
CA ALA A 14 6.75 -5.89 3.51
C ALA A 14 5.41 -6.64 3.32
N LEU A 15 4.43 -5.96 2.74
CA LEU A 15 3.15 -6.56 2.38
C LEU A 15 3.33 -7.48 1.17
N LYS A 16 2.73 -8.67 1.23
CA LYS A 16 2.76 -9.65 0.14
C LYS A 16 1.54 -9.47 -0.76
N LEU A 17 1.47 -8.31 -1.39
CA LEU A 17 0.38 -7.93 -2.29
C LEU A 17 0.94 -7.62 -3.68
N ILE A 18 0.18 -7.98 -4.71
CA ILE A 18 0.43 -7.57 -6.09
C ILE A 18 -0.46 -6.37 -6.38
N LEU A 19 0.13 -5.21 -6.65
CA LEU A 19 -0.59 -4.05 -7.16
C LEU A 19 -0.91 -4.25 -8.63
N LEU A 20 -2.19 -4.25 -8.98
CA LEU A 20 -2.65 -4.35 -10.37
C LEU A 20 -2.87 -3.00 -11.02
N GLY A 21 -3.27 -1.99 -10.25
CA GLY A 21 -3.55 -0.65 -10.76
C GLY A 21 -4.10 0.30 -9.71
N VAL A 22 -4.22 1.56 -10.12
CA VAL A 22 -4.80 2.66 -9.35
C VAL A 22 -5.89 3.29 -10.22
N VAL A 23 -7.03 3.61 -9.60
CA VAL A 23 -8.07 4.43 -10.23
C VAL A 23 -7.99 5.82 -9.64
N ASP A 24 -7.57 6.77 -10.47
CA ASP A 24 -7.68 8.19 -10.17
C ASP A 24 -9.14 8.61 -10.39
N LYS A 25 -9.85 8.86 -9.30
CA LYS A 25 -11.25 9.30 -9.34
C LYS A 25 -11.41 10.77 -9.69
N GLU A 26 -10.34 11.56 -9.66
CA GLU A 26 -10.33 12.98 -9.95
C GLU A 26 -10.30 13.22 -11.47
N LEU A 27 -9.61 12.36 -12.21
CA LEU A 27 -9.59 12.39 -13.69
C LEU A 27 -10.77 11.65 -14.35
N GLY A 28 -11.58 10.91 -13.57
CA GLY A 28 -12.82 10.27 -14.04
C GLY A 28 -13.09 8.89 -13.41
N ASN A 29 -14.02 8.12 -13.99
CA ASN A 29 -14.31 6.73 -13.56
C ASN A 29 -13.52 5.69 -14.36
N GLU A 30 -12.49 6.09 -15.11
CA GLU A 30 -11.75 5.18 -15.98
C GLU A 30 -10.79 4.32 -15.17
N PHE A 31 -10.97 3.00 -15.29
CA PHE A 31 -10.06 2.04 -14.68
C PHE A 31 -8.74 2.00 -15.44
N ILE A 32 -7.69 2.59 -14.88
CA ILE A 32 -6.38 2.64 -15.51
C ILE A 32 -5.54 1.43 -15.08
N PHE A 33 -5.56 0.37 -15.89
CA PHE A 33 -4.55 -0.70 -15.85
C PHE A 33 -3.25 -0.15 -16.44
N LYS A 34 -2.31 0.30 -15.63
CA LYS A 34 -0.99 0.74 -16.12
C LYS A 34 0.13 0.02 -15.40
N LEU A 35 0.78 -0.88 -16.13
CA LEU A 35 1.95 -1.65 -15.71
C LEU A 35 3.27 -0.85 -15.84
N SER A 36 3.24 0.38 -16.34
CA SER A 36 4.45 1.18 -16.55
C SER A 36 4.24 2.67 -16.28
N GLY A 37 5.05 3.20 -15.37
CA GLY A 37 5.62 4.55 -15.39
C GLY A 37 4.65 5.70 -15.59
N ILE A 38 3.68 5.87 -14.71
CA ILE A 38 3.09 7.20 -14.49
C ILE A 38 3.54 7.68 -13.14
N ASP A 39 4.05 8.91 -13.11
CA ASP A 39 4.32 9.67 -11.91
C ASP A 39 2.97 10.14 -11.33
N HIS A 40 2.18 9.19 -10.82
CA HIS A 40 0.92 9.49 -10.13
C HIS A 40 1.20 9.51 -8.63
N LYS A 41 0.98 10.67 -8.02
CA LYS A 41 1.08 10.80 -6.58
C LYS A 41 -0.21 10.25 -5.97
N LEU A 42 -0.11 9.16 -5.21
CA LEU A 42 -1.26 8.61 -4.51
C LEU A 42 -1.92 9.67 -3.60
N ASP A 43 -3.20 9.90 -3.80
CA ASP A 43 -4.03 10.81 -3.01
C ASP A 43 -5.17 10.07 -2.28
N THR A 44 -5.88 10.79 -1.41
CA THR A 44 -6.90 10.22 -0.52
C THR A 44 -8.13 9.68 -1.28
N ASN A 45 -8.30 10.01 -2.56
CA ASN A 45 -9.44 9.63 -3.38
C ASN A 45 -9.13 8.47 -4.35
N ASP A 46 -7.87 8.05 -4.45
CA ASP A 46 -7.46 6.94 -5.28
C ASP A 46 -8.05 5.60 -4.83
N LEU A 47 -8.46 4.77 -5.80
CA LEU A 47 -8.82 3.38 -5.56
C LEU A 47 -7.65 2.46 -5.92
N LEU A 48 -7.11 1.78 -4.92
CA LEU A 48 -6.07 0.77 -5.11
C LEU A 48 -6.68 -0.60 -5.46
N VAL A 49 -6.24 -1.21 -6.56
CA VAL A 49 -6.63 -2.59 -6.92
C VAL A 49 -5.46 -3.52 -6.71
N VAL A 50 -5.60 -4.42 -5.74
CA VAL A 50 -4.54 -5.35 -5.31
C VAL A 50 -5.04 -6.79 -5.31
N ILE A 51 -4.12 -7.74 -5.48
CA ILE A 51 -4.35 -9.17 -5.25
C ILE A 51 -3.44 -9.65 -4.13
N GLY A 52 -4.00 -10.44 -3.21
CA GLY A 52 -3.25 -11.13 -2.16
C GLY A 52 -4.15 -12.05 -1.33
N THR A 53 -3.61 -12.61 -0.25
CA THR A 53 -4.42 -13.35 0.71
C THR A 53 -5.30 -12.40 1.50
N THR A 54 -6.40 -12.91 2.05
CA THR A 54 -7.32 -12.12 2.89
C THR A 54 -6.57 -11.47 4.06
N GLU A 55 -5.64 -12.18 4.67
CA GLU A 55 -4.84 -11.69 5.80
C GLU A 55 -3.97 -10.49 5.42
N GLU A 56 -3.34 -10.52 4.26
CA GLU A 56 -2.50 -9.41 3.77
C GLU A 56 -3.35 -8.20 3.34
N ILE A 57 -4.55 -8.43 2.80
CA ILE A 57 -5.51 -7.36 2.48
C ILE A 57 -5.98 -6.66 3.75
N GLU A 58 -6.35 -7.42 4.79
CA GLU A 58 -6.78 -6.85 6.07
C GLU A 58 -5.62 -6.14 6.79
N ARG A 59 -4.40 -6.66 6.65
CA ARG A 59 -3.20 -5.99 7.16
C ARG A 59 -2.96 -4.65 6.48
N LEU A 60 -3.05 -4.59 5.13
CA LEU A 60 -2.97 -3.33 4.39
C LEU A 60 -4.02 -2.32 4.86
N ARG A 61 -5.28 -2.76 5.04
CA ARG A 61 -6.36 -1.89 5.54
C ARG A 61 -6.05 -1.31 6.91
N LYS A 62 -5.44 -2.10 7.80
CA LYS A 62 -5.04 -1.66 9.14
C LYS A 62 -3.85 -0.71 9.11
N ASP A 63 -2.90 -0.90 8.19
CA ASP A 63 -1.69 -0.08 8.11
C ASP A 63 -1.94 1.30 7.47
N ILE A 64 -3.02 1.45 6.67
CA ILE A 64 -3.40 2.72 6.01
C ILE A 64 -4.42 3.55 6.83
N ASN A 65 -5.14 2.94 7.77
CA ASN A 65 -6.08 3.63 8.67
C ASN A 65 -5.40 4.21 9.92
#